data_AF-A0A973ISQ9-F1
#
_entry.id   AF-A0A973ISQ9-F1
#
_cell.length_a   1.000
_cell.length_b   1.000
_cell.length_c   1.000
_cell.angle_alpha   90.00
_cell.angle_beta   90.00
_cell.angle_gamma   90.00
#
_symmetry.space_group_name_H-M   'P 1'
#
loop_
_entity.id
_entity.type
_entity.pdbx_description
1 polymer ?
#
loop_
_entity_poly.entity_id
_entity_poly.type
_entity_poly.pdbx_seq_one_letter_code
_entity_poly.pdbx_strand_id
1 'polypeptide(L)'
;VLFYTVQVIALYNPVDISYFRYVSDIKVIYNENDMFYRYTTGEFLTREAAYAHRDFLIRRGYPSDLFIRKVSKRPGDMPVEKRTYYTIQLKSTKLPVDKNILFRGLTDVREVKEVDGMLHYLYGRYDTYEEARDELQRIRREEFSDAFVREINVILFNR
;
A
#
# COMPACT_ATOMS: atom_id res chain seq x y z
N VAL A 1 24.72 -14.59 -3.16
CA VAL A 1 23.35 -14.11 -2.84
C VAL A 1 23.50 -13.20 -1.64
N LEU A 2 22.98 -11.99 -1.69
CA LEU A 2 23.02 -11.08 -0.53
C LEU A 2 21.93 -11.49 0.47
N PHE A 3 20.72 -11.68 -0.03
CA PHE A 3 19.57 -12.18 0.73
C PHE A 3 18.50 -12.73 -0.22
N TYR A 4 17.50 -13.38 0.34
CA TYR A 4 16.25 -13.77 -0.29
C TYR A 4 15.17 -12.76 0.08
N THR A 5 14.28 -12.46 -0.84
CA THR A 5 13.12 -11.58 -0.61
C THR A 5 11.87 -12.18 -1.22
N VAL A 6 10.70 -11.80 -0.73
CA VAL A 6 9.43 -12.18 -1.34
C VAL A 6 9.01 -11.07 -2.29
N GLN A 7 8.94 -11.35 -3.58
CA GLN A 7 8.35 -10.44 -4.55
C GLN A 7 6.83 -10.65 -4.57
N VAL A 8 6.09 -9.59 -4.26
CA VAL A 8 4.63 -9.63 -4.15
C VAL A 8 3.92 -9.41 -5.47
N ILE A 9 4.47 -8.54 -6.32
CA ILE A 9 3.96 -8.30 -7.67
C ILE A 9 5.01 -7.58 -8.52
N ALA A 10 4.86 -7.66 -9.84
CA ALA A 10 5.56 -6.82 -10.80
C ALA A 10 4.51 -6.14 -11.71
N LEU A 11 4.61 -4.82 -11.87
CA LEU A 11 3.61 -4.01 -12.58
C LEU A 11 4.27 -3.06 -13.58
N TYR A 12 3.62 -2.86 -14.73
CA TYR A 12 3.96 -1.73 -15.62
C TYR A 12 3.41 -0.41 -15.07
N ASN A 13 2.17 -0.43 -14.60
CA ASN A 13 1.52 0.70 -13.93
C ASN A 13 1.60 0.47 -12.41
N PRO A 14 2.47 1.18 -11.69
CA PRO A 14 2.68 0.92 -10.28
C PRO A 14 1.48 1.35 -9.43
N VAL A 15 1.41 0.79 -8.23
CA VAL A 15 0.48 1.15 -7.16
C VAL A 15 1.22 1.74 -5.97
N ASP A 16 0.50 2.47 -5.13
CA ASP A 16 1.04 2.98 -3.87
C ASP A 16 1.46 1.84 -2.94
N ILE A 17 2.50 2.07 -2.13
CA ILE A 17 3.01 1.07 -1.19
C ILE A 17 1.93 0.64 -0.18
N SER A 18 1.09 1.59 0.24
CA SER A 18 -0.03 1.30 1.15
C SER A 18 -1.14 0.41 0.58
N TYR A 19 -1.08 0.05 -0.71
CA TYR A 19 -1.89 -1.03 -1.29
C TYR A 19 -1.58 -2.39 -0.63
N PHE A 20 -0.33 -2.60 -0.23
CA PHE A 20 0.16 -3.84 0.37
C PHE A 20 -0.05 -3.82 1.89
N ARG A 21 -1.09 -4.51 2.36
CA ARG A 21 -1.40 -4.64 3.80
C ARG A 21 -0.55 -5.73 4.45
N TYR A 22 -0.44 -5.68 5.78
CA TYR A 22 0.28 -6.66 6.60
C TYR A 22 1.81 -6.68 6.43
N VAL A 23 2.36 -5.75 5.63
CA VAL A 23 3.79 -5.55 5.39
C VAL A 23 4.12 -4.07 5.45
N SER A 24 5.12 -3.70 6.26
CA SER A 24 5.53 -2.30 6.46
C SER A 24 6.83 -1.95 5.74
N ASP A 25 7.50 -2.95 5.15
CA ASP A 25 8.86 -2.86 4.63
C ASP A 25 8.93 -3.06 3.10
N ILE A 26 7.82 -2.83 2.40
CA ILE A 26 7.77 -2.94 0.95
C ILE A 26 8.82 -2.02 0.32
N LYS A 27 9.66 -2.62 -0.52
CA LYS A 27 10.64 -1.97 -1.39
C LYS A 27 10.17 -2.06 -2.83
N VAL A 28 10.33 -0.97 -3.55
CA VAL A 28 9.99 -0.86 -4.97
C VAL A 28 11.27 -0.63 -5.76
N ILE A 29 11.48 -1.49 -6.76
CA ILE A 29 12.60 -1.41 -7.69
C ILE A 29 12.02 -1.25 -9.08
N TYR A 30 12.40 -0.18 -9.78
CA TYR A 30 12.15 -0.04 -11.21
C TYR A 30 13.31 -0.67 -11.97
N ASN A 31 13.03 -1.46 -13.00
CA ASN A 31 14.05 -2.00 -13.88
C ASN A 31 13.93 -1.36 -15.26
N GLU A 32 15.00 -0.68 -15.69
CA GLU A 32 14.99 0.08 -16.96
C GLU A 32 14.94 -0.82 -18.21
N ASN A 33 15.37 -2.08 -18.11
CA ASN A 33 15.45 -2.98 -19.26
C ASN A 33 14.10 -3.59 -19.62
N ASP A 34 13.26 -3.87 -18.62
CA ASP A 34 11.94 -4.49 -18.81
C ASP A 34 10.76 -3.61 -18.38
N MET A 35 11.06 -2.42 -17.85
CA MET A 35 10.11 -1.38 -17.44
C MET A 35 9.15 -1.80 -16.32
N PHE A 36 9.45 -2.88 -15.58
CA PHE A 36 8.62 -3.29 -14.46
C PHE A 36 9.01 -2.60 -13.15
N TYR A 37 7.98 -2.17 -12.42
CA TYR A 37 8.05 -1.88 -10.99
C TYR A 37 7.84 -3.17 -10.21
N ARG A 38 8.89 -3.60 -9.49
CA ARG A 38 8.89 -4.82 -8.68
C ARG A 38 8.76 -4.46 -7.21
N TYR A 39 7.75 -5.05 -6.58
CA TYR A 39 7.45 -4.87 -5.16
C TYR A 39 7.95 -6.07 -4.40
N THR A 40 8.76 -5.82 -3.38
CA THR A 40 9.40 -6.87 -2.58
C THR A 40 9.31 -6.55 -1.09
N THR A 41 9.26 -7.57 -0.25
CA THR A 41 9.21 -7.46 1.22
C THR A 41 10.13 -8.48 1.87
N GLY A 42 10.73 -8.09 2.99
CA GLY A 42 11.65 -8.89 3.77
C GLY A 42 13.02 -9.07 3.13
N GLU A 43 14.02 -9.19 4.01
CA GLU A 43 15.38 -9.60 3.66
C GLU A 43 15.76 -10.79 4.52
N PHE A 44 15.87 -11.96 3.88
CA PHE A 44 16.06 -13.23 4.57
C PHE A 44 17.40 -13.85 4.20
N LEU A 45 18.13 -14.36 5.18
CA LEU A 45 19.39 -15.05 4.93
C LEU A 45 19.19 -16.42 4.25
N THR A 46 18.05 -17.08 4.54
CA THR A 46 17.72 -18.42 4.03
C THR A 46 16.47 -18.40 3.17
N ARG A 47 16.36 -19.39 2.28
CA ARG A 47 15.20 -19.54 1.40
C ARG A 47 13.97 -19.97 2.20
N GLU A 48 14.17 -20.76 3.24
CA GLU A 48 13.16 -21.31 4.14
C GLU A 48 12.49 -20.19 4.93
N ALA A 49 13.25 -19.21 5.43
CA ALA A 49 12.70 -18.04 6.10
C ALA A 49 11.85 -17.17 5.15
N ALA A 50 12.31 -17.01 3.91
CA ALA A 50 11.54 -16.31 2.89
C ALA A 50 10.24 -17.04 2.53
N TYR A 51 10.26 -18.38 2.49
CA TYR A 51 9.05 -19.19 2.32
C TYR A 51 8.07 -19.05 3.48
N ALA A 52 8.54 -19.07 4.72
CA ALA A 52 7.68 -18.86 5.88
C ALA A 52 6.98 -17.49 5.82
N HIS A 53 7.71 -16.44 5.40
CA HIS A 53 7.12 -15.11 5.21
C HIS A 53 6.09 -15.09 4.06
N ARG A 54 6.40 -15.71 2.92
CA ARG A 54 5.45 -15.86 1.81
C ARG A 54 4.17 -16.56 2.26
N ASP A 55 4.29 -17.66 2.98
CA ASP A 55 3.14 -18.45 3.43
C ASP A 55 2.29 -17.67 4.45
N PHE A 56 2.92 -16.84 5.29
CA PHE A 56 2.22 -15.86 6.13
C PHE A 56 1.39 -14.88 5.28
N LEU A 57 1.94 -14.31 4.20
CA LEU A 57 1.22 -13.39 3.32
C LEU A 57 0.04 -14.07 2.62
N ILE A 58 0.24 -15.30 2.11
CA ILE A 58 -0.84 -16.08 1.48
C ILE A 58 -2.00 -16.28 2.46
N ARG A 59 -1.71 -16.64 3.72
CA ARG A 59 -2.74 -16.78 4.77
C ARG A 59 -3.46 -15.46 5.10
N ARG A 60 -2.89 -14.32 4.74
CA ARG A 60 -3.48 -12.97 4.89
C ARG A 60 -4.21 -12.49 3.64
N GLY A 61 -4.35 -13.34 2.62
CA GLY A 61 -5.13 -13.05 1.42
C GLY A 61 -4.31 -12.62 0.21
N TYR A 62 -2.97 -12.67 0.28
CA TYR A 62 -2.16 -12.46 -0.91
C TYR A 62 -2.30 -13.64 -1.90
N PRO A 63 -2.11 -13.39 -3.21
CA PRO A 63 -2.10 -14.45 -4.23
C PRO A 63 -1.09 -15.57 -3.94
N SER A 64 -1.42 -16.81 -4.30
CA SER A 64 -0.58 -17.99 -4.02
C SER A 64 0.68 -18.10 -4.90
N ASP A 65 0.80 -17.26 -5.92
CA ASP A 65 1.88 -17.26 -6.91
C ASP A 65 3.05 -16.32 -6.56
N LEU A 66 3.09 -15.79 -5.33
CA LEU A 66 4.23 -15.05 -4.78
C LEU A 66 5.56 -15.78 -5.00
N PHE A 67 6.57 -15.02 -5.43
CA PHE A 67 7.88 -15.56 -5.84
C PHE A 67 8.96 -15.22 -4.82
N ILE A 68 9.81 -16.20 -4.48
CA ILE A 68 11.05 -15.94 -3.73
C ILE A 68 12.15 -15.54 -4.69
N ARG A 69 12.69 -14.33 -4.55
CA ARG A 69 13.80 -13.82 -5.37
C ARG A 69 15.10 -13.88 -4.59
N LYS A 70 16.17 -14.35 -5.25
CA LYS A 70 17.55 -14.18 -4.78
C LYS A 70 18.02 -12.78 -5.18
N VAL A 71 18.35 -11.95 -4.21
CA VAL A 71 18.92 -10.62 -4.47
C VAL A 71 20.43 -10.74 -4.64
N SER A 72 20.90 -10.18 -5.75
CA SER A 72 22.30 -9.98 -6.11
C SER A 72 22.44 -8.54 -6.62
N LYS A 73 23.64 -7.96 -6.58
CA LYS A 73 23.86 -6.68 -7.26
C LYS A 73 23.63 -6.91 -8.77
N ARG A 74 22.63 -6.24 -9.34
CA ARG A 74 22.32 -6.29 -10.77
C ARG A 74 22.38 -4.88 -11.35
N PRO A 75 23.00 -4.67 -12.51
CA PRO A 75 22.87 -3.42 -13.25
C PRO A 75 21.40 -3.16 -13.63
N GLY A 76 20.98 -1.89 -13.62
CA GLY A 76 19.66 -1.44 -14.08
C GLY A 76 18.50 -1.57 -13.09
N ASP A 77 18.72 -2.13 -11.89
CA ASP A 77 17.75 -2.07 -10.80
C ASP A 77 17.88 -0.70 -10.09
N MET A 78 16.87 0.16 -10.25
CA MET A 78 16.81 1.50 -9.66
C MET A 78 15.83 1.51 -8.48
N PRO A 79 16.30 1.83 -7.25
CA PRO A 79 15.39 2.04 -6.12
C PRO A 79 14.43 3.18 -6.42
N VAL A 80 13.15 2.97 -6.15
CA VAL A 80 12.12 4.00 -6.31
C VAL A 80 11.96 4.76 -4.99
N GLU A 81 12.03 6.08 -5.06
CA GLU A 81 11.79 6.94 -3.90
C GLU A 81 10.33 6.87 -3.44
N LYS A 82 10.12 7.11 -2.15
CA LYS A 82 8.79 7.07 -1.53
C LYS A 82 8.55 8.31 -0.69
N ARG A 83 7.27 8.69 -0.58
CA ARG A 83 6.80 9.75 0.32
C ARG A 83 5.65 9.21 1.16
N THR A 84 5.55 9.76 2.36
CA THR A 84 4.46 9.50 3.28
C THR A 84 3.54 10.72 3.36
N TYR A 85 2.24 10.49 3.48
CA TYR A 85 1.23 11.49 3.83
C TYR A 85 0.15 10.87 4.71
N TYR A 86 -0.70 11.68 5.32
CA TYR A 86 -1.82 11.24 6.15
C TYR A 86 -3.16 11.50 5.48
N THR A 87 -4.13 10.63 5.72
CA THR A 87 -5.51 10.75 5.23
C THR A 87 -6.46 10.30 6.32
N ILE A 88 -7.76 10.53 6.16
CA ILE A 88 -8.77 10.02 7.07
C ILE A 88 -9.48 8.86 6.39
N GLN A 89 -9.42 7.65 6.98
CA GLN A 89 -10.26 6.55 6.52
C GLN A 89 -11.64 6.70 7.14
N LEU A 90 -12.63 7.01 6.30
CA LEU A 90 -14.02 7.20 6.73
C LEU A 90 -14.77 5.88 6.87
N LYS A 91 -14.50 4.92 5.99
CA LYS A 91 -15.21 3.65 5.95
C LYS A 91 -14.45 2.56 5.19
N SER A 92 -14.75 1.30 5.50
CA SER A 92 -14.32 0.12 4.75
C SER A 92 -15.47 -0.86 4.50
N THR A 93 -15.63 -1.34 3.27
CA THR A 93 -16.72 -2.25 2.87
C THR A 93 -16.26 -3.23 1.79
N LYS A 94 -16.94 -4.39 1.67
CA LYS A 94 -16.72 -5.33 0.56
C LYS A 94 -17.41 -4.90 -0.74
N LEU A 95 -18.54 -4.20 -0.60
CA LEU A 95 -19.35 -3.71 -1.71
C LEU A 95 -19.27 -2.19 -1.77
N PRO A 96 -19.36 -1.59 -2.96
CA PRO A 96 -19.34 -0.14 -3.10
C PRO A 96 -20.57 0.50 -2.44
N VAL A 97 -20.41 1.72 -1.97
CA VAL A 97 -21.49 2.56 -1.42
C VAL A 97 -21.78 3.73 -2.35
N ASP A 98 -22.98 4.31 -2.24
CA ASP A 98 -23.28 5.57 -2.93
C ASP A 98 -22.56 6.73 -2.23
N LYS A 99 -21.46 7.18 -2.84
CA LYS A 99 -20.63 8.26 -2.33
C LYS A 99 -21.36 9.60 -2.24
N ASN A 100 -22.31 9.87 -3.13
CA ASN A 100 -23.03 11.14 -3.18
C ASN A 100 -24.00 11.28 -2.00
N ILE A 101 -24.50 10.15 -1.50
CA ILE A 101 -25.38 10.10 -0.34
C ILE A 101 -24.56 10.04 0.94
N LEU A 102 -23.68 9.04 1.06
CA LEU A 102 -22.99 8.75 2.31
C LEU A 102 -21.94 9.81 2.69
N PHE A 103 -21.27 10.42 1.71
CA PHE A 103 -20.21 11.39 1.97
C PHE A 103 -20.62 12.82 1.59
N ARG A 104 -21.93 13.11 1.62
CA ARG A 104 -22.45 14.41 1.20
C ARG A 104 -21.80 15.55 1.99
N GLY A 105 -21.27 16.53 1.25
CA GLY A 105 -20.55 17.69 1.79
C GLY A 105 -19.05 17.48 1.93
N LEU A 106 -18.52 16.29 1.62
CA LEU A 106 -17.10 16.03 1.50
C LEU A 106 -16.73 15.90 0.01
N THR A 107 -15.85 16.78 -0.48
CA THR A 107 -15.52 16.87 -1.92
C THR A 107 -14.32 16.02 -2.34
N ASP A 108 -13.47 15.62 -1.39
CA ASP A 108 -12.22 14.88 -1.65
C ASP A 108 -12.26 13.45 -1.08
N VAL A 109 -13.36 12.72 -1.33
CA VAL A 109 -13.47 11.31 -0.94
C VAL A 109 -13.05 10.40 -2.09
N ARG A 110 -12.00 9.63 -1.85
CA ARG A 110 -11.42 8.68 -2.79
C ARG A 110 -11.78 7.26 -2.38
N GLU A 111 -12.17 6.44 -3.34
CA GLU A 111 -12.36 5.00 -3.15
C GLU A 111 -11.08 4.27 -3.58
N VAL A 112 -10.53 3.44 -2.70
CA VAL A 112 -9.35 2.63 -2.96
C VAL A 112 -9.68 1.16 -2.70
N LYS A 113 -9.35 0.29 -3.65
CA LYS A 113 -9.47 -1.16 -3.47
C LYS A 113 -8.13 -1.74 -3.04
N GLU A 114 -8.12 -2.46 -1.93
CA GLU A 114 -6.92 -3.11 -1.38
C GLU A 114 -6.71 -4.52 -1.95
N VAL A 115 -5.56 -5.12 -1.64
CA VAL A 115 -5.14 -6.43 -2.15
C VAL A 115 -6.09 -7.57 -1.78
N ASP A 116 -6.79 -7.46 -0.65
CA ASP A 116 -7.80 -8.42 -0.19
C ASP A 116 -9.20 -8.18 -0.81
N GLY A 117 -9.32 -7.16 -1.66
CA GLY A 117 -10.55 -6.77 -2.34
C GLY A 117 -11.48 -5.85 -1.55
N MET A 118 -11.11 -5.43 -0.33
CA MET A 118 -11.86 -4.44 0.44
C MET A 118 -11.78 -3.06 -0.20
N LEU A 119 -12.91 -2.33 -0.19
CA LEU A 119 -12.98 -0.92 -0.58
C LEU A 119 -12.82 -0.05 0.66
N HIS A 120 -11.96 0.96 0.54
CA HIS A 120 -11.68 1.94 1.57
C HIS A 120 -11.99 3.34 1.04
N TYR A 121 -12.73 4.10 1.84
CA TYR A 121 -13.08 5.48 1.53
C TYR A 121 -12.17 6.41 2.32
N LEU A 122 -11.30 7.12 1.62
CA LEU A 122 -10.27 7.98 2.17
C LEU A 122 -10.63 9.44 1.90
N TYR A 123 -10.47 10.30 2.89
CA TYR A 123 -10.77 11.72 2.80
C TYR A 123 -9.54 12.56 3.07
N GLY A 124 -9.31 13.52 2.17
CA GLY A 124 -8.23 14.48 2.29
C GLY A 124 -6.84 13.87 2.12
N ARG A 125 -5.86 14.77 2.10
CA ARG A 125 -4.43 14.47 2.11
C ARG A 125 -3.74 15.55 2.91
N TYR A 126 -2.99 15.14 3.92
CA TYR A 126 -2.34 16.00 4.90
C TYR A 126 -0.87 15.62 5.00
N ASP A 127 -0.01 16.59 5.26
CA ASP A 127 1.42 16.35 5.37
C ASP A 127 1.79 15.86 6.78
N THR A 128 0.98 16.21 7.78
CA THR A 128 1.17 15.79 9.17
C THR A 128 -0.03 15.01 9.72
N TYR A 129 0.24 14.21 10.76
CA TYR A 129 -0.80 13.49 11.48
C TYR A 129 -1.74 14.47 12.19
N GLU A 130 -1.19 15.56 12.73
CA GLU A 130 -1.91 16.60 13.46
C GLU A 130 -2.94 17.29 12.57
N GLU A 131 -2.57 17.70 11.36
CA GLU A 131 -3.50 18.27 10.37
C GLU A 131 -4.66 17.30 10.07
N ALA A 132 -4.36 16.03 9.83
CA ALA A 132 -5.38 15.01 9.57
C ALA A 132 -6.28 14.78 10.79
N ARG A 133 -5.73 14.81 12.00
CA ARG A 133 -6.47 14.61 13.25
C ARG A 133 -7.41 15.78 13.52
N ASP A 134 -6.93 17.00 13.34
CA ASP A 134 -7.73 18.20 13.57
C ASP A 134 -8.89 18.27 12.57
N GLU A 135 -8.63 17.89 11.30
CA GLU A 135 -9.70 17.71 10.33
C GLU A 135 -10.69 16.62 10.73
N LEU A 136 -10.22 15.45 11.18
CA LEU A 136 -11.09 14.37 11.64
C LEU A 136 -12.06 14.84 12.73
N GLN A 137 -11.63 15.70 13.65
CA GLN A 137 -12.53 16.30 14.64
C GLN A 137 -13.56 17.23 14.00
N ARG A 138 -13.17 18.02 13.00
CA ARG A 138 -14.06 18.95 12.28
C ARG A 138 -15.15 18.23 11.50
N ILE A 139 -14.83 17.10 10.87
CA ILE A 139 -15.78 16.34 10.03
C ILE A 139 -16.51 15.22 10.79
N ARG A 140 -16.28 15.08 12.09
CA ARG A 140 -16.82 13.99 12.90
C ARG A 140 -18.34 13.98 12.88
N ARG A 141 -18.91 12.85 12.48
CA ARG A 141 -20.35 12.57 12.44
C ARG A 141 -20.58 11.15 12.93
N GLU A 142 -21.81 10.83 13.34
CA GLU A 142 -22.17 9.48 13.80
C GLU A 142 -21.87 8.41 12.75
N GLU A 143 -22.14 8.72 11.48
CA GLU A 143 -21.85 7.89 10.30
C GLU A 143 -20.35 7.59 10.08
N PHE A 144 -19.45 8.38 10.68
CA PHE A 144 -17.99 8.27 10.64
C PHE A 144 -17.39 8.07 12.04
N SER A 145 -18.16 7.48 12.97
CA SER A 145 -17.73 7.28 14.35
C SER A 145 -16.52 6.34 14.49
N ASP A 146 -16.31 5.47 13.51
CA ASP A 146 -15.15 4.58 13.36
C ASP A 146 -14.03 5.17 12.50
N ALA A 147 -14.16 6.41 12.02
CA ALA A 147 -13.13 7.03 11.19
C ALA A 147 -11.85 7.31 11.96
N PHE A 148 -10.71 7.10 11.29
CA PHE A 148 -9.39 7.27 11.90
C PHE A 148 -8.37 7.83 10.90
N VAL A 149 -7.34 8.47 11.44
CA VAL A 149 -6.20 8.95 10.64
C VAL A 149 -5.35 7.75 10.23
N ARG A 150 -5.06 7.68 8.93
CA ARG A 150 -4.27 6.62 8.29
C ARG A 150 -3.04 7.21 7.60
N GLU A 151 -1.90 6.59 7.84
CA GLU A 151 -0.67 6.87 7.08
C GLU A 151 -0.71 6.17 5.71
N ILE A 152 -0.32 6.91 4.66
CA ILE A 152 -0.22 6.42 3.29
C ILE A 152 1.21 6.62 2.78
N ASN A 153 1.81 5.52 2.34
CA ASN A 153 3.12 5.48 1.69
C ASN A 153 2.89 5.34 0.18
N VAL A 154 3.41 6.31 -0.57
CA VAL A 154 3.31 6.36 -2.04
C VAL A 154 4.70 6.35 -2.66
N ILE A 155 4.79 5.88 -3.89
CA ILE A 155 6.01 6.04 -4.68
C ILE A 155 6.06 7.45 -5.29
N LEU A 156 7.26 7.97 -5.45
CA LEU A 156 7.51 9.19 -6.22
C LEU A 156 7.93 8.80 -7.64
N PHE A 157 7.29 9.43 -8.61
CA PHE A 157 7.68 9.30 -10.01
C PHE A 157 8.76 10.33 -10.32
N ASN A 158 9.98 9.87 -10.59
CA ASN A 158 10.93 10.69 -11.31
C ASN A 158 10.42 10.78 -12.76
N ARG A 159 9.82 11.92 -13.11
CA ARG A 159 9.49 12.26 -14.50
C ARG A 159 10.76 12.61 -15.27
#